data_AF-A0A6M6JCE5-F1
#
_entry.id   AF-A0A6M6JCE5-F1
#
_cell.length_a   1.000
_cell.length_b   1.000
_cell.length_c   1.000
_cell.angle_alpha   90.00
_cell.angle_beta   90.00
_cell.angle_gamma   90.00
#
_symmetry.space_group_name_H-M   'P 1'
#
loop_
_entity.id
_entity.type
_entity.pdbx_description
1 polymer ?
#
loop_
_entity_poly.entity_id
_entity_poly.type
_entity_poly.pdbx_seq_one_letter_code
_entity_poly.pdbx_strand_id
1 'polypeptide(L)'
;MSGLRAPVIVGVAGGVGTSTLASALHAVDGGRVGAGSRPDVLVCRADSLHLAERGVAQVLVVVADRAPRLDRVGAGTTVVVVPDVAAWHGLDAPEVAGLLALAPAHRPARLAAYIAALLDVAAALVRSGVLAHPAAPARPVPLVLPAPARPPAVPLPAAPLPAVPLPVVPLPVVPLPVVPLPVVSLPSRPAAPALVVIAGGRPVAPPVPVVDRALWRGLRAVQRTPAEPAAPAAGSEPDDDALEPTRAG
;
A
#
# COMPACT_ATOMS: atom_id res chain seq x y z
N MET A 1 11.25 21.56 -2.72
CA MET A 1 10.38 20.43 -3.08
C MET A 1 10.56 19.37 -2.00
N SER A 2 9.51 19.04 -1.26
CA SER A 2 9.60 18.01 -0.21
C SER A 2 9.85 16.67 -0.87
N GLY A 3 11.05 16.10 -0.69
CA GLY A 3 11.37 14.78 -1.19
C GLY A 3 10.57 13.75 -0.42
N LEU A 4 9.46 13.29 -1.00
CA LEU A 4 8.74 12.11 -0.52
C LEU A 4 9.59 10.88 -0.83
N ARG A 5 9.76 10.00 0.15
CA ARG A 5 10.41 8.71 -0.06
C ARG A 5 9.40 7.74 -0.65
N ALA A 6 9.76 7.05 -1.72
CA ALA A 6 8.96 5.93 -2.23
C ALA A 6 8.93 4.82 -1.16
N PRO A 7 7.74 4.36 -0.72
CA PRO A 7 7.64 3.29 0.27
C PRO A 7 8.21 1.99 -0.30
N VAL A 8 8.71 1.11 0.56
CA VAL A 8 9.19 -0.22 0.20
C VAL A 8 8.11 -1.23 0.53
N ILE A 9 7.67 -1.97 -0.49
CA ILE A 9 6.63 -2.99 -0.39
C ILE A 9 7.27 -4.37 -0.52
N VAL A 10 6.94 -5.27 0.39
CA VAL A 10 7.50 -6.62 0.41
C VAL A 10 6.41 -7.66 0.57
N GLY A 11 6.52 -8.76 -0.16
CA GLY A 11 5.61 -9.90 -0.06
C GLY A 11 6.08 -10.94 0.95
N VAL A 12 5.13 -11.54 1.66
CA VAL A 12 5.42 -12.66 2.56
C VAL A 12 5.64 -13.98 1.79
N ALA A 13 5.04 -14.10 0.60
CA ALA A 13 5.17 -15.25 -0.29
C ALA A 13 5.19 -14.82 -1.76
N GLY A 14 5.48 -15.76 -2.66
CA GLY A 14 5.34 -15.54 -4.11
C GLY A 14 3.87 -15.40 -4.53
N GLY A 15 3.62 -14.56 -5.54
CA GLY A 15 2.28 -14.42 -6.14
C GLY A 15 1.25 -13.68 -5.26
N VAL A 16 1.68 -12.95 -4.23
CA VAL A 16 0.78 -12.14 -3.39
C VAL A 16 0.47 -10.75 -3.99
N GLY A 17 0.92 -10.48 -5.22
CA GLY A 17 0.69 -9.20 -5.89
C GLY A 17 1.62 -8.05 -5.45
N THR A 18 2.76 -8.35 -4.81
CA THR A 18 3.73 -7.33 -4.34
C THR A 18 4.14 -6.35 -5.44
N SER A 19 4.61 -6.86 -6.58
CA SER A 19 5.05 -6.05 -7.71
C SER A 19 3.93 -5.20 -8.28
N THR A 20 2.73 -5.77 -8.40
CA THR A 20 1.52 -5.07 -8.85
C THR A 20 1.17 -3.91 -7.92
N LEU A 21 1.18 -4.16 -6.60
CA LEU A 21 0.92 -3.12 -5.61
C LEU A 21 2.01 -2.04 -5.61
N ALA A 22 3.27 -2.45 -5.76
CA ALA A 22 4.40 -1.53 -5.84
C ALA A 22 4.29 -0.62 -7.07
N SER A 23 4.00 -1.17 -8.25
CA SER A 23 3.75 -0.39 -9.45
C SER A 23 2.56 0.56 -9.29
N ALA A 24 1.44 0.09 -8.72
CA ALA A 24 0.24 0.90 -8.54
C ALA A 24 0.44 2.09 -7.58
N LEU A 25 1.32 1.95 -6.59
CA LEU A 25 1.61 2.99 -5.59
C LEU A 25 2.89 3.78 -5.91
N HIS A 26 3.53 3.55 -7.06
CA HIS A 26 4.87 4.08 -7.39
C HIS A 26 5.90 3.85 -6.27
N ALA A 27 5.83 2.66 -5.68
CA ALA A 27 6.64 2.22 -4.57
C ALA A 27 7.81 1.34 -5.05
N VAL A 28 8.78 1.10 -4.18
CA VAL A 28 9.89 0.17 -4.44
C VAL A 28 9.43 -1.26 -4.15
N ASP A 29 9.54 -2.14 -5.13
CA ASP A 29 9.35 -3.59 -4.93
C ASP A 29 10.57 -4.17 -4.23
N GLY A 30 10.42 -4.52 -2.95
CA GLY A 30 11.46 -5.18 -2.16
C GLY A 30 11.46 -6.70 -2.29
N GLY A 31 10.61 -7.26 -3.16
CA GLY A 31 10.52 -8.69 -3.42
C GLY A 31 9.87 -9.45 -2.27
N ARG A 32 10.58 -10.45 -1.73
CA ARG A 32 10.08 -11.30 -0.63
C ARG A 32 10.72 -10.90 0.69
N VAL A 33 10.00 -11.15 1.79
CA VAL A 33 10.49 -10.84 3.14
C VAL A 33 11.76 -11.63 3.41
N GLY A 34 12.87 -10.90 3.53
CA GLY A 34 14.18 -11.42 3.91
C GLY A 34 14.48 -11.12 5.38
N ALA A 35 15.43 -11.85 5.95
CA ALA A 35 15.87 -11.59 7.32
C ALA A 35 16.43 -10.16 7.45
N GLY A 36 15.90 -9.40 8.42
CA GLY A 36 16.42 -8.07 8.80
C GLY A 36 15.88 -6.88 8.02
N SER A 37 15.02 -7.08 7.02
CA SER A 37 14.32 -5.98 6.33
C SER A 37 13.10 -5.51 7.13
N ARG A 38 12.96 -4.20 7.34
CA ARG A 38 11.73 -3.57 7.85
C ARG A 38 11.01 -2.88 6.69
N PRO A 39 10.08 -3.57 6.00
CA PRO A 39 9.32 -2.96 4.93
C PRO A 39 8.33 -1.94 5.49
N ASP A 40 7.99 -0.94 4.67
CA ASP A 40 6.95 0.01 5.03
C ASP A 40 5.56 -0.64 4.90
N VAL A 41 5.40 -1.44 3.84
CA VAL A 41 4.21 -2.24 3.55
C VAL A 41 4.58 -3.70 3.44
N LEU A 42 3.92 -4.54 4.23
CA LEU A 42 3.99 -6.00 4.09
C LEU A 42 2.72 -6.51 3.42
N VAL A 43 2.88 -7.35 2.39
CA VAL A 43 1.77 -7.92 1.61
C VAL A 43 1.69 -9.42 1.84
N CYS A 44 0.54 -9.92 2.26
CA CYS A 44 0.30 -11.36 2.39
C CYS A 44 -1.08 -11.75 1.86
N ARG A 45 -1.23 -13.01 1.48
CA ARG A 45 -2.55 -13.62 1.30
C ARG A 45 -3.13 -14.02 2.65
N ALA A 46 -4.45 -14.16 2.74
CA ALA A 46 -5.13 -14.57 3.98
C ALA A 46 -4.63 -15.91 4.54
N ASP A 47 -4.27 -16.87 3.67
CA ASP A 47 -3.69 -18.17 4.05
C ASP A 47 -2.26 -18.04 4.64
N SER A 48 -1.55 -16.99 4.26
CA SER A 48 -0.16 -16.71 4.62
C SER A 48 -0.04 -15.69 5.75
N LEU A 49 -1.15 -15.29 6.38
CA LEU A 49 -1.18 -14.26 7.42
C LEU A 49 -0.30 -14.63 8.63
N HIS A 50 -0.21 -15.92 8.96
CA HIS A 50 0.63 -16.44 10.04
C HIS A 50 2.14 -16.15 9.84
N LEU A 51 2.58 -16.00 8.59
CA LEU A 51 3.97 -15.62 8.28
C LEU A 51 4.18 -14.11 8.42
N ALA A 52 3.13 -13.31 8.24
CA ALA A 52 3.17 -11.87 8.43
C ALA A 52 3.34 -11.46 9.91
N GLU A 53 2.92 -12.32 10.85
CA GLU A 53 3.10 -12.13 12.29
C GLU A 53 4.59 -11.96 12.69
N ARG A 54 5.52 -12.48 11.88
CA ARG A 54 6.96 -12.35 12.09
C ARG A 54 7.54 -11.05 11.51
N GLY A 55 6.80 -10.38 10.64
CA GLY A 55 7.21 -9.14 9.99
C GLY A 55 6.76 -7.92 10.78
N VAL A 56 7.66 -6.95 10.96
CA VAL A 56 7.31 -5.66 11.54
C VAL A 56 7.15 -4.66 10.39
N ALA A 57 5.90 -4.37 10.03
CA ALA A 57 5.55 -3.35 9.04
C ALA A 57 4.50 -2.38 9.62
N GLN A 58 4.53 -1.14 9.13
CA GLN A 58 3.57 -0.12 9.56
C GLN A 58 2.19 -0.36 8.94
N VAL A 59 2.17 -0.81 7.68
CA VAL A 59 0.96 -1.18 6.95
C VAL A 59 1.03 -2.65 6.56
N LEU A 60 0.00 -3.41 6.91
CA LEU A 60 -0.19 -4.79 6.48
C LEU A 60 -1.32 -4.83 5.47
N VAL A 61 -0.99 -5.26 4.25
CA VAL A 61 -1.95 -5.48 3.18
C VAL A 61 -2.27 -6.96 3.12
N VAL A 62 -3.54 -7.29 3.33
CA VAL A 62 -4.05 -8.67 3.25
C VAL A 62 -4.85 -8.83 1.98
N VAL A 63 -4.34 -9.63 1.06
CA VAL A 63 -5.03 -9.99 -0.18
C VAL A 63 -6.02 -11.10 0.11
N ALA A 64 -7.31 -10.80 -0.01
CA ALA A 64 -8.39 -11.73 0.30
C ALA A 64 -9.72 -11.36 -0.37
N ASP A 65 -10.44 -12.36 -0.87
CA ASP A 65 -11.82 -12.21 -1.36
C ASP A 65 -12.88 -12.27 -0.24
N ARG A 66 -12.46 -12.62 0.98
CA ARG A 66 -13.31 -12.71 2.18
C ARG A 66 -12.63 -12.03 3.34
N ALA A 67 -13.41 -11.59 4.34
CA ALA A 67 -12.87 -10.97 5.54
C ALA A 67 -11.87 -11.92 6.25
N PRO A 68 -10.58 -11.56 6.34
CA PRO A 68 -9.59 -12.39 7.03
C PRO A 68 -9.75 -12.31 8.55
N ARG A 69 -9.31 -13.35 9.26
CA ARG A 69 -9.23 -13.33 10.74
C ARG A 69 -7.98 -12.55 11.16
N LEU A 70 -8.16 -11.38 11.77
CA LEU A 70 -7.08 -10.46 12.11
C LEU A 70 -6.64 -10.54 13.58
N ASP A 71 -7.12 -11.55 14.32
CA ASP A 71 -6.94 -11.65 15.78
C ASP A 71 -5.47 -11.78 16.21
N ARG A 72 -4.57 -12.10 15.27
CA ARG A 72 -3.14 -12.27 15.51
C ARG A 72 -2.28 -11.12 14.98
N VAL A 73 -2.88 -10.11 14.35
CA VAL A 73 -2.13 -8.96 13.87
C VAL A 73 -1.76 -8.09 15.07
N GLY A 74 -0.46 -7.81 15.22
CA GLY A 74 0.07 -7.01 16.31
C GLY A 74 -0.57 -5.62 16.40
N ALA A 75 -0.73 -5.13 17.63
CA ALA A 75 -1.20 -3.77 17.87
C ALA A 75 -0.26 -2.75 17.21
N GLY A 76 -0.83 -1.73 16.57
CA GLY A 76 -0.08 -0.64 15.93
C GLY A 76 0.17 -0.80 14.43
N THR A 77 -0.10 -1.97 13.84
CA THR A 77 -0.10 -2.14 12.38
C THR A 77 -1.46 -1.75 11.80
N THR A 78 -1.46 -0.88 10.79
CA THR A 78 -2.69 -0.58 10.04
C THR A 78 -2.93 -1.68 9.03
N VAL A 79 -4.06 -2.38 9.14
CA VAL A 79 -4.44 -3.44 8.22
C VAL A 79 -5.37 -2.91 7.14
N VAL A 80 -5.05 -3.20 5.88
CA VAL A 80 -5.93 -2.93 4.74
C VAL A 80 -6.18 -4.23 3.99
N VAL A 81 -7.45 -4.56 3.74
CA VAL A 81 -7.82 -5.74 2.96
C VAL A 81 -8.00 -5.33 1.52
N VAL A 82 -7.26 -5.98 0.62
CA VAL A 82 -7.32 -5.75 -0.82
C VAL A 82 -7.97 -6.99 -1.45
N PRO A 83 -8.99 -6.84 -2.31
CA PRO A 83 -9.61 -7.98 -2.97
C PRO A 83 -8.58 -8.74 -3.82
N ASP A 84 -8.72 -10.07 -3.87
CA ASP A 84 -7.84 -10.88 -4.71
C ASP A 84 -8.28 -10.74 -6.16
N VAL A 85 -7.46 -10.05 -6.95
CA VAL A 85 -7.72 -9.86 -8.37
C VAL A 85 -6.92 -10.86 -9.19
N ALA A 86 -7.07 -12.14 -8.84
CA ALA A 86 -6.55 -13.26 -9.61
C ALA A 86 -6.95 -13.20 -11.10
N ALA A 87 -8.11 -12.60 -11.40
CA ALA A 87 -8.56 -12.33 -12.78
C ALA A 87 -7.63 -11.38 -13.57
N TRP A 88 -6.69 -10.70 -12.91
CA TRP A 88 -5.70 -9.84 -13.55
C TRP A 88 -4.34 -10.52 -13.71
N HIS A 89 -4.19 -11.76 -13.22
CA HIS A 89 -3.00 -12.53 -13.55
C HIS A 89 -2.95 -12.79 -15.06
N GLY A 90 -1.89 -12.29 -15.68
CA GLY A 90 -1.66 -12.40 -17.12
C GLY A 90 -2.16 -11.20 -17.93
N LEU A 91 -2.82 -10.22 -17.30
CA LEU A 91 -3.11 -8.96 -17.98
C LEU A 91 -1.81 -8.15 -18.13
N ASP A 92 -1.60 -7.58 -19.31
CA ASP A 92 -0.48 -6.68 -19.54
C ASP A 92 -0.78 -5.24 -19.06
N ALA A 93 0.25 -4.39 -19.05
CA ALA A 93 0.10 -3.01 -18.59
C ALA A 93 -0.94 -2.20 -19.41
N PRO A 94 -1.00 -2.30 -20.75
CA PRO A 94 -2.06 -1.72 -21.57
C PRO A 94 -3.47 -2.15 -21.17
N GLU A 95 -3.71 -3.44 -20.93
CA GLU A 95 -5.04 -3.97 -20.57
C GLU A 95 -5.48 -3.43 -19.21
N VAL A 96 -4.56 -3.42 -18.23
CA VAL A 96 -4.82 -2.83 -16.90
C VAL A 96 -5.09 -1.33 -17.02
N ALA A 97 -4.32 -0.61 -17.85
CA ALA A 97 -4.55 0.81 -18.11
C ALA A 97 -5.92 1.07 -18.75
N GLY A 98 -6.34 0.24 -19.70
CA GLY A 98 -7.67 0.31 -20.32
C GLY A 98 -8.80 0.11 -19.31
N LEU A 99 -8.66 -0.87 -18.41
CA LEU A 99 -9.61 -1.08 -17.31
C LEU A 99 -9.67 0.12 -16.35
N LEU A 100 -8.53 0.71 -16.00
CA LEU A 100 -8.46 1.89 -15.14
C LEU A 100 -9.01 3.15 -15.81
N ALA A 101 -8.86 3.26 -17.13
CA ALA A 101 -9.38 4.36 -17.95
C ALA A 101 -10.91 4.35 -18.08
N LEU A 102 -11.58 3.23 -17.78
CA LEU A 102 -13.04 3.19 -17.73
C LEU A 102 -13.57 4.23 -16.75
N ALA A 103 -14.61 4.96 -17.18
CA ALA A 103 -15.33 5.89 -16.33
C ALA A 103 -15.81 5.17 -15.05
N PRO A 104 -15.82 5.82 -13.88
CA PRO A 104 -16.15 5.17 -12.60
C PRO A 104 -17.48 4.38 -12.62
N ALA A 105 -18.49 4.88 -13.35
CA ALA A 105 -19.80 4.23 -13.48
C ALA A 105 -19.79 2.90 -14.26
N HIS A 106 -18.76 2.66 -15.08
CA HIS A 106 -18.64 1.46 -15.92
C HIS A 106 -17.57 0.49 -15.41
N ARG A 107 -16.94 0.78 -14.27
CA ARG A 107 -15.91 -0.10 -13.72
C ARG A 107 -16.56 -1.36 -13.14
N PRO A 108 -16.01 -2.55 -13.42
CA PRO A 108 -16.40 -3.76 -12.72
C PRO A 108 -16.31 -3.57 -11.20
N ALA A 109 -17.27 -4.11 -10.44
CA ALA A 109 -17.34 -3.92 -8.99
C ALA A 109 -16.02 -4.33 -8.28
N ARG A 110 -15.38 -5.42 -8.73
CA ARG A 110 -14.07 -5.85 -8.20
C ARG A 110 -12.96 -4.83 -8.44
N LEU A 111 -12.91 -4.21 -9.62
CA LEU A 111 -11.95 -3.15 -9.93
C LEU A 111 -12.19 -1.91 -9.06
N ALA A 112 -13.46 -1.51 -8.89
CA ALA A 112 -13.81 -0.40 -8.02
C ALA A 112 -13.38 -0.65 -6.56
N ALA A 113 -13.63 -1.86 -6.04
CA ALA A 113 -13.19 -2.26 -4.71
C ALA A 113 -11.66 -2.28 -4.57
N TYR A 114 -10.94 -2.75 -5.60
CA TYR A 114 -9.48 -2.72 -5.61
C TYR A 114 -8.94 -1.28 -5.59
N ILE A 115 -9.48 -0.37 -6.41
CA ILE A 115 -9.07 1.04 -6.41
C ILE A 115 -9.34 1.69 -5.05
N ALA A 116 -10.50 1.42 -4.44
CA ALA A 116 -10.81 1.92 -3.10
C ALA A 116 -9.80 1.41 -2.07
N ALA A 117 -9.45 0.12 -2.11
CA ALA A 117 -8.46 -0.45 -1.23
C ALA A 117 -7.06 0.15 -1.45
N LEU A 118 -6.65 0.43 -2.70
CA LEU A 118 -5.40 1.15 -2.97
C LEU A 118 -5.37 2.55 -2.36
N LEU A 119 -6.48 3.28 -2.42
CA LEU A 119 -6.60 4.59 -1.79
C LEU A 119 -6.52 4.49 -0.26
N ASP A 120 -7.08 3.43 0.32
CA ASP A 120 -6.96 3.16 1.76
C ASP A 120 -5.51 2.83 2.17
N VAL A 121 -4.77 2.07 1.35
CA VAL A 121 -3.32 1.83 1.56
C VAL A 121 -2.54 3.13 1.49
N ALA A 122 -2.78 3.96 0.47
CA ALA A 122 -2.13 5.27 0.34
C ALA A 122 -2.43 6.17 1.54
N ALA A 123 -3.68 6.22 1.99
CA ALA A 123 -4.07 6.99 3.17
C ALA A 123 -3.44 6.44 4.46
N ALA A 124 -3.29 5.12 4.60
CA ALA A 124 -2.59 4.50 5.72
C ALA A 124 -1.11 4.91 5.75
N LEU A 125 -0.43 4.90 4.60
CA LEU A 125 0.97 5.33 4.46
C LEU A 125 1.18 6.81 4.79
N VAL A 126 0.24 7.68 4.38
CA VAL A 126 0.27 9.09 4.77
C VAL A 126 0.12 9.25 6.28
N ARG A 127 -0.85 8.57 6.89
CA ARG A 127 -1.10 8.64 8.33
C ARG A 127 0.05 8.08 9.17
N SER A 128 0.73 7.05 8.67
CA SER A 128 1.85 6.44 9.38
C SER A 128 3.13 7.28 9.32
N GLY A 129 3.18 8.28 8.43
CA GLY A 129 4.34 9.14 8.25
C GLY A 129 5.48 8.49 7.45
N VAL A 130 5.30 7.29 6.90
CA VAL A 130 6.31 6.61 6.05
C VAL A 130 6.77 7.49 4.89
N LEU A 131 5.81 8.20 4.30
CA LEU A 131 6.06 9.06 3.14
C LEU A 131 6.78 10.36 3.55
N ALA A 132 6.71 10.73 4.82
CA ALA A 132 7.30 11.94 5.36
C ALA A 132 8.81 11.75 5.59
N HIS A 133 9.54 12.06 4.52
CA HIS A 133 10.96 12.40 4.44
C HIS A 133 11.99 11.30 4.77
N PRO A 134 12.97 11.06 3.87
CA PRO A 134 14.22 10.48 4.30
C PRO A 134 14.82 11.46 5.30
N ALA A 135 15.00 11.07 6.57
CA ALA A 135 16.02 11.71 7.38
C ALA A 135 17.27 11.70 6.49
N ALA A 136 17.74 12.88 6.07
CA ALA A 136 18.99 13.00 5.33
C ALA A 136 19.97 12.04 6.00
N PRO A 137 20.64 11.13 5.26
CA PRO A 137 21.57 10.20 5.88
C PRO A 137 22.43 11.06 6.78
N ALA A 138 22.36 10.83 8.09
CA ALA A 138 23.13 11.61 9.05
C ALA A 138 24.53 11.58 8.47
N ARG A 139 25.02 12.75 8.01
CA ARG A 139 26.36 12.84 7.41
C ARG A 139 27.23 12.04 8.38
N PRO A 140 27.92 10.98 7.94
CA PRO A 140 28.83 10.30 8.83
C PRO A 140 29.71 11.40 9.38
N VAL A 141 29.55 11.71 10.67
CA VAL A 141 30.47 12.58 11.37
C VAL A 141 31.79 11.88 11.13
N PRO A 142 32.75 12.48 10.41
CA PRO A 142 34.00 11.80 10.16
C PRO A 142 34.58 11.49 11.53
N LEU A 143 34.50 10.22 11.92
CA LEU A 143 35.35 9.68 12.95
C LEU A 143 36.74 9.92 12.39
N VAL A 144 37.41 10.93 12.94
CA VAL A 144 38.84 11.16 12.76
C VAL A 144 39.51 9.95 13.39
N LEU A 145 39.57 8.84 12.65
CA LEU A 145 40.41 7.72 12.98
C LEU A 145 41.84 8.17 12.66
N PRO A 146 42.81 8.07 13.59
CA PRO A 146 44.21 8.28 13.26
C PRO A 146 44.61 7.30 12.15
N ALA A 147 45.19 7.84 11.07
CA ALA A 147 45.53 7.11 9.86
C ALA A 147 46.48 5.94 10.17
N PRO A 148 46.16 4.69 9.81
CA PRO A 148 47.15 3.63 9.78
C PRO A 148 48.17 3.90 8.67
N ALA A 149 49.44 3.63 8.98
CA ALA A 149 50.58 3.85 8.08
C ALA A 149 50.35 3.22 6.70
N ARG A 150 50.53 4.05 5.67
CA ARG A 150 50.33 3.75 4.26
C ARG A 150 51.29 2.63 3.81
N PRO A 151 50.82 1.48 3.32
CA PRO A 151 51.70 0.50 2.67
C PRO A 151 52.22 1.05 1.33
N PRO A 152 53.42 0.65 0.89
CA PRO A 152 54.03 1.15 -0.34
C PRO A 152 53.18 0.81 -1.56
N ALA A 153 52.94 1.83 -2.39
CA ALA A 153 52.17 1.72 -3.62
C ALA A 153 52.95 0.93 -4.67
N VAL A 154 52.44 -0.24 -5.05
CA VAL A 154 52.91 -0.98 -6.23
C VAL A 154 52.23 -0.37 -7.47
N PRO A 155 52.98 0.12 -8.47
CA PRO A 155 52.39 0.68 -9.68
C PRO A 155 51.75 -0.44 -10.51
N LEU A 156 50.44 -0.36 -10.70
CA LEU A 156 49.71 -1.22 -11.65
C LEU A 156 50.04 -0.76 -13.09
N PRO A 157 50.36 -1.68 -14.01
CA PRO A 157 50.61 -1.36 -15.41
C PRO A 157 49.32 -0.88 -16.08
N ALA A 158 49.34 0.37 -16.56
CA ALA A 158 48.26 0.95 -17.35
C ALA A 158 48.32 0.40 -18.78
N ALA A 159 47.51 -0.61 -19.09
CA ALA A 159 47.28 -1.03 -20.46
C ALA A 159 46.19 -0.14 -21.09
N PRO A 160 46.44 0.50 -22.25
CA PRO A 160 45.44 1.30 -22.93
C PRO A 160 44.33 0.40 -23.50
N LEU A 161 43.08 0.69 -23.14
CA LEU A 161 41.92 0.00 -23.71
C LEU A 161 41.72 0.43 -25.17
N PRO A 162 41.44 -0.50 -26.10
CA PRO A 162 41.18 -0.19 -27.50
C PRO A 162 39.86 0.57 -27.63
N ALA A 163 39.91 1.78 -28.19
CA ALA A 163 38.73 2.56 -28.53
C ALA A 163 38.06 1.97 -29.77
N VAL A 164 36.92 1.30 -29.59
CA VAL A 164 36.07 0.86 -30.71
C VAL A 164 35.05 1.95 -30.99
N PRO A 165 35.04 2.57 -32.19
CA PRO A 165 34.04 3.56 -32.56
C PRO A 165 32.67 2.89 -32.70
N LEU A 166 31.68 3.40 -31.98
CA LEU A 166 30.30 2.94 -32.10
C LEU A 166 29.67 3.47 -33.40
N PRO A 167 28.98 2.63 -34.19
CA PRO A 167 28.29 3.06 -35.40
C PRO A 167 27.11 3.97 -35.04
N VAL A 168 27.10 5.17 -35.59
CA VAL A 168 25.99 6.12 -35.50
C VAL A 168 24.95 5.74 -36.55
N VAL A 169 23.82 5.17 -36.12
CA VAL A 169 22.68 4.92 -37.00
C VAL A 169 21.69 6.08 -36.88
N PRO A 170 21.38 6.81 -37.96
CA PRO A 170 20.39 7.88 -37.94
C PRO A 170 18.99 7.31 -37.70
N LEU A 171 18.30 7.81 -36.69
CA LEU A 171 16.90 7.46 -36.42
C LEU A 171 15.98 8.08 -37.47
N PRO A 172 15.06 7.31 -38.07
CA PRO A 172 14.07 7.86 -39.01
C PRO A 172 13.09 8.77 -38.26
N VAL A 173 13.00 10.02 -38.71
CA VAL A 173 12.00 10.99 -38.24
C VAL A 173 10.67 10.68 -38.92
N VAL A 174 9.71 10.14 -38.18
CA VAL A 174 8.34 9.93 -38.67
C VAL A 174 7.47 11.10 -38.21
N PRO A 175 6.84 11.86 -39.13
CA PRO A 175 5.95 12.96 -38.76
C PRO A 175 4.69 12.43 -38.06
N LEU A 176 4.38 13.00 -36.89
CA LEU A 176 3.17 12.68 -36.14
C LEU A 176 1.93 13.23 -36.86
N PRO A 177 0.86 12.42 -37.03
CA PRO A 177 -0.40 12.90 -37.59
C PRO A 177 -1.07 13.90 -36.64
N VAL A 178 -1.40 15.08 -37.15
CA VAL A 178 -2.17 16.10 -36.44
C VAL A 178 -3.64 15.69 -36.45
N VAL A 179 -4.17 15.28 -35.30
CA VAL A 179 -5.60 15.00 -35.13
C VAL A 179 -6.28 16.24 -34.56
N PRO A 180 -7.29 16.82 -35.24
CA PRO A 180 -8.03 17.97 -34.72
C PRO A 180 -8.87 17.58 -33.51
N LEU A 181 -8.76 18.35 -32.42
CA LEU A 181 -9.56 18.16 -31.20
C LEU A 181 -11.01 18.57 -31.45
N PRO A 182 -12.01 17.76 -31.05
CA PRO A 182 -13.41 18.15 -31.12
C PRO A 182 -13.71 19.25 -30.09
N VAL A 183 -14.30 20.35 -30.55
CA VAL A 183 -14.78 21.45 -29.71
C VAL A 183 -16.05 21.00 -28.99
N VAL A 184 -15.95 20.74 -27.69
CA VAL A 184 -17.11 20.46 -26.83
C VAL A 184 -17.66 21.77 -26.29
N SER A 185 -18.88 22.12 -26.70
CA SER A 185 -19.62 23.26 -26.17
C SER A 185 -20.22 22.92 -24.80
N LEU A 186 -19.94 23.74 -23.78
CA LEU A 186 -20.50 23.61 -22.44
C LEU A 186 -21.98 24.04 -22.41
N PRO A 187 -22.90 23.26 -21.84
CA PRO A 187 -24.26 23.72 -21.57
C PRO A 187 -24.27 24.70 -20.39
N SER A 188 -24.99 25.81 -20.58
CA SER A 188 -25.22 26.89 -19.64
C SER A 188 -25.97 26.41 -18.39
N ARG A 189 -25.49 26.87 -17.23
CA ARG A 189 -25.92 26.56 -15.86
C ARG A 189 -27.29 27.17 -15.52
N PRO A 190 -28.26 26.44 -14.92
CA PRO A 190 -29.37 27.04 -14.21
C PRO A 190 -29.10 27.19 -12.70
N ALA A 191 -29.89 28.08 -12.10
CA ALA A 191 -29.72 28.76 -10.82
C ALA A 191 -29.79 27.88 -9.55
N ALA A 192 -29.14 28.37 -8.51
CA ALA A 192 -29.10 27.82 -7.16
C ALA A 192 -30.41 28.02 -6.36
N PRO A 193 -30.71 27.18 -5.37
CA PRO A 193 -31.53 27.57 -4.23
C PRO A 193 -30.70 27.86 -2.97
N ALA A 194 -31.21 28.81 -2.19
CA ALA A 194 -30.60 29.46 -1.03
C ALA A 194 -30.30 28.53 0.16
N LEU A 195 -29.16 28.79 0.81
CA LEU A 195 -28.75 28.20 2.08
C LEU A 195 -29.12 29.17 3.23
N VAL A 196 -29.95 28.71 4.17
CA VAL A 196 -30.23 29.43 5.43
C VAL A 196 -29.05 29.23 6.38
N VAL A 197 -28.44 30.33 6.82
CA VAL A 197 -27.37 30.36 7.83
C VAL A 197 -27.98 30.87 9.14
N ILE A 198 -27.95 30.04 10.19
CA ILE A 198 -28.15 30.50 11.57
C ILE A 198 -26.77 30.68 12.20
N ALA A 199 -26.48 31.93 12.55
CA ALA A 199 -25.24 32.38 13.17
C ALA A 199 -25.30 32.24 14.71
N GLY A 200 -24.19 31.84 15.32
CA GLY A 200 -23.96 31.98 16.76
C GLY A 200 -22.61 31.43 17.22
N GLY A 201 -21.63 32.32 17.47
CA GLY A 201 -20.56 32.10 18.45
C GLY A 201 -19.14 31.77 17.94
N ARG A 202 -18.24 32.75 18.07
CA ARG A 202 -16.76 32.83 17.87
C ARG A 202 -15.92 31.92 18.82
N PRO A 203 -14.55 31.84 18.75
CA PRO A 203 -13.61 31.49 17.66
C PRO A 203 -12.43 30.55 18.13
N VAL A 204 -11.45 30.27 17.22
CA VAL A 204 -10.00 29.92 17.43
C VAL A 204 -9.53 28.54 16.92
N ALA A 205 -8.80 28.55 15.78
CA ALA A 205 -7.54 27.81 15.46
C ALA A 205 -7.20 27.97 13.95
N PRO A 206 -5.91 27.96 13.52
CA PRO A 206 -5.51 28.29 12.14
C PRO A 206 -5.93 27.21 11.12
N PRO A 207 -6.05 27.57 9.82
CA PRO A 207 -6.65 26.69 8.81
C PRO A 207 -5.71 25.55 8.41
N VAL A 208 -6.13 24.31 8.70
CA VAL A 208 -5.65 23.12 8.01
C VAL A 208 -6.34 23.10 6.62
N PRO A 209 -5.65 22.80 5.51
CA PRO A 209 -6.30 22.76 4.20
C PRO A 209 -7.44 21.73 4.20
N VAL A 210 -8.65 22.24 3.99
CA VAL A 210 -9.87 21.46 3.79
C VAL A 210 -9.76 20.82 2.41
N VAL A 211 -9.29 19.57 2.38
CA VAL A 211 -9.63 18.67 1.27
C VAL A 211 -11.10 18.34 1.45
N ASP A 212 -11.88 18.67 0.42
CA ASP A 212 -13.33 18.70 0.42
C ASP A 212 -13.94 17.39 0.98
N ARG A 213 -14.63 17.54 2.12
CA ARG A 213 -15.25 16.48 2.93
C ARG A 213 -16.59 16.00 2.36
N ALA A 214 -17.07 16.55 1.24
CA ALA A 214 -18.39 16.21 0.71
C ALA A 214 -18.48 14.84 0.01
N LEU A 215 -17.35 14.23 -0.39
CA LEU A 215 -17.37 12.96 -1.15
C LEU A 215 -17.30 11.69 -0.27
N TRP A 216 -17.11 11.81 1.04
CA TRP A 216 -16.69 10.71 1.93
C TRP A 216 -17.73 10.25 2.97
N ARG A 217 -19.00 10.67 2.84
CA ARG A 217 -20.06 10.31 3.83
C ARG A 217 -20.61 8.88 3.73
N GLY A 218 -20.06 8.02 2.86
CA GLY A 218 -20.57 6.66 2.65
C GLY A 218 -19.88 5.53 3.43
N LEU A 219 -18.68 5.74 3.98
CA LEU A 219 -17.90 4.67 4.59
C LEU A 219 -17.78 4.88 6.11
N ARG A 220 -18.65 4.21 6.87
CA ARG A 220 -18.45 4.07 8.32
C ARG A 220 -17.33 3.07 8.55
N ALA A 221 -16.22 3.53 9.13
CA ALA A 221 -15.35 2.65 9.88
C ALA A 221 -16.17 2.05 11.04
N VAL A 222 -16.33 0.73 11.06
CA VAL A 222 -16.83 0.01 12.23
C VAL A 222 -15.77 0.15 13.32
N GLN A 223 -15.94 1.12 14.21
CA GLN A 223 -15.24 1.08 15.48
C GLN A 223 -15.88 -0.05 16.30
N ARG A 224 -15.06 -1.04 16.70
CA ARG A 224 -15.44 -1.97 17.76
C ARG A 224 -15.53 -1.16 19.05
N THR A 225 -16.74 -1.05 19.59
CA THR A 225 -16.94 -0.75 21.00
C THR A 225 -16.28 -1.85 21.82
N PRO A 226 -15.52 -1.56 22.90
CA PRO A 226 -15.08 -2.58 23.81
C PRO A 226 -16.31 -3.26 24.40
N ALA A 227 -16.38 -4.58 24.25
CA ALA A 227 -17.44 -5.39 24.84
C ALA A 227 -17.38 -5.22 26.37
N GLU A 228 -18.50 -4.79 26.92
CA GLU A 228 -18.78 -4.78 28.35
C GLU A 228 -18.59 -6.20 28.91
N PRO A 229 -17.92 -6.38 30.06
CA PRO A 229 -17.66 -7.71 30.61
C PRO A 229 -18.98 -8.35 31.02
N ALA A 230 -19.40 -9.36 30.26
CA ALA A 230 -20.53 -10.21 30.61
C ALA A 230 -20.22 -10.95 31.93
N ALA A 231 -21.14 -10.82 32.88
CA ALA A 231 -21.13 -11.53 34.15
C ALA A 231 -21.04 -13.06 33.95
N PRO A 232 -20.40 -13.81 34.86
CA PRO A 232 -20.28 -15.26 34.74
C PRO A 232 -21.66 -15.91 34.88
N ALA A 233 -22.09 -16.61 33.82
CA ALA A 233 -23.22 -17.52 33.88
C ALA A 233 -22.86 -18.69 34.79
N ALA A 234 -23.75 -18.93 35.76
CA ALA A 234 -23.67 -20.01 36.73
C ALA A 234 -23.69 -21.38 36.04
N GLY A 235 -23.11 -22.35 36.74
CA GLY A 235 -22.76 -23.66 36.24
C GLY A 235 -23.94 -24.52 35.78
N SER A 236 -23.63 -25.38 34.83
CA SER A 236 -24.29 -26.66 34.64
C SER A 236 -23.18 -27.68 34.41
N GLU A 237 -22.85 -28.35 35.51
CA GLU A 237 -22.03 -29.54 35.67
C GLU A 237 -22.56 -30.65 34.76
N PRO A 238 -21.76 -31.20 33.82
CA PRO A 238 -22.18 -32.39 33.10
C PRO A 238 -21.99 -33.61 33.98
N ASP A 239 -23.12 -34.23 34.27
CA ASP A 239 -23.35 -35.50 34.95
C ASP A 239 -22.34 -36.57 34.48
N ASP A 240 -21.55 -37.04 35.43
CA ASP A 240 -20.50 -38.03 35.30
C ASP A 240 -21.10 -39.38 35.74
N ASP A 241 -21.99 -39.96 34.94
CA ASP A 241 -22.58 -41.27 35.22
C ASP A 241 -23.04 -41.97 33.94
N ALA A 242 -22.25 -42.96 33.50
CA ALA A 242 -22.72 -44.25 33.01
C ALA A 242 -21.54 -45.09 32.50
N LEU A 243 -20.90 -45.77 33.45
CA LEU A 243 -20.21 -47.03 33.23
C LEU A 243 -21.16 -48.06 32.59
N GLU A 244 -20.71 -48.79 31.57
CA GLU A 244 -21.07 -50.20 31.35
C GLU A 244 -20.01 -50.84 30.41
N PRO A 245 -19.25 -51.85 30.87
CA PRO A 245 -18.31 -52.59 30.06
C PRO A 245 -18.96 -53.87 29.51
N THR A 246 -19.22 -53.95 28.20
CA THR A 246 -19.64 -55.21 27.59
C THR A 246 -18.44 -55.96 27.01
N ARG A 247 -17.90 -56.90 27.80
CA ARG A 247 -17.20 -58.09 27.31
C ARG A 247 -18.23 -59.17 26.97
N ALA A 248 -18.12 -59.81 25.80
CA ALA A 248 -18.15 -61.27 25.60
C ALA A 248 -18.40 -61.61 24.13
N GLY A 249 -17.62 -62.56 23.60
CA GLY A 249 -17.82 -63.19 22.28
C GLY A 249 -16.51 -63.55 21.62
#